data_AF-A0A524NQH1-F1
#
_entry.id   AF-A0A524NQH1-F1
#
_cell.length_a   1.000
_cell.length_b   1.000
_cell.length_c   1.000
_cell.angle_alpha   90.00
_cell.angle_beta   90.00
_cell.angle_gamma   90.00
#
_symmetry.space_group_name_H-M   'P 1'
#
loop_
_entity.id
_entity.type
_entity.pdbx_description
1 polymer ?
#
loop_
_entity_poly.entity_id
_entity_poly.type
_entity_poly.pdbx_seq_one_letter_code
_entity_poly.pdbx_strand_id
1 'polypeptide(L)' 'MKRYSHNPILEPIGTHTWESHLVFNAAVFAANNRVHILYRAMGADNISRIGLA' A
#
# COMPACT_ATOMS: atom_id res chain seq x y z
N MET A 1 -14.89 -4.32 -11.05
CA MET A 1 -13.96 -5.24 -10.35
C MET A 1 -14.02 -4.95 -8.86
N LYS A 2 -14.11 -5.96 -7.98
CA LYS A 2 -14.13 -5.78 -6.52
C LYS A 2 -12.88 -6.41 -5.92
N ARG A 3 -12.32 -5.82 -4.85
CA ARG A 3 -11.18 -6.40 -4.13
C ARG A 3 -11.60 -7.71 -3.46
N TYR A 4 -10.67 -8.65 -3.33
CA TYR A 4 -10.90 -9.88 -2.58
C TYR A 4 -10.98 -9.56 -1.08
N SER A 5 -12.08 -9.95 -0.45
CA SER A 5 -12.44 -9.49 0.91
C SER A 5 -11.69 -10.21 2.04
N HIS A 6 -11.24 -11.45 1.84
CA HIS A 6 -10.67 -12.25 2.93
C HIS A 6 -9.18 -11.99 3.17
N ASN A 7 -8.46 -11.47 2.18
CA ASN A 7 -7.03 -11.19 2.33
C ASN A 7 -6.56 -10.17 1.27
N PRO A 8 -6.90 -8.89 1.41
CA PRO A 8 -6.22 -7.86 0.63
C PRO A 8 -4.76 -7.79 1.09
N ILE A 9 -3.82 -8.12 0.21
CA ILE A 9 -2.37 -8.05 0.49
C ILE A 9 -1.95 -6.63 0.95
N LEU A 10 -2.66 -5.59 0.51
CA LEU A 10 -2.48 -4.20 0.94
C LEU A 10 -3.83 -3.54 1.17
N GLU A 11 -4.00 -2.82 2.27
CA GLU A 11 -5.20 -2.04 2.59
C GLU A 11 -4.80 -0.68 3.21
N PRO A 12 -5.49 0.42 2.88
CA PRO A 12 -5.29 1.70 3.56
C PRO A 12 -5.46 1.57 5.07
N ILE A 13 -4.56 2.17 5.84
CA ILE A 13 -4.69 2.25 7.30
C ILE A 13 -5.24 3.62 7.66
N GLY A 14 -6.50 3.67 8.09
CA GLY A 14 -7.23 4.93 8.33
C GLY A 14 -6.58 5.87 9.36
N THR A 15 -5.80 5.33 10.30
CA THR A 15 -5.06 6.11 11.30
C THR A 15 -3.74 6.70 10.78
N HIS A 16 -3.25 6.23 9.63
CA HIS A 16 -2.05 6.75 8.99
C HIS A 16 -2.40 7.86 8.00
N THR A 17 -2.15 9.11 8.39
CA THR A 17 -2.52 10.29 7.58
C THR A 17 -1.98 10.27 6.15
N TRP A 18 -0.91 9.54 5.89
CA TRP A 18 -0.20 9.49 4.61
C TRP A 18 -0.68 8.38 3.66
N GLU A 19 -1.37 7.35 4.16
CA GLU A 19 -1.90 6.22 3.37
C GLU A 19 -3.38 5.93 3.62
N SER A 20 -4.07 6.79 4.37
CA SER A 20 -5.42 6.54 4.89
C SER A 20 -6.49 6.30 3.84
N HIS A 21 -6.27 6.69 2.58
CA HIS A 21 -7.30 6.63 1.53
C HIS A 21 -6.98 5.58 0.46
N LEU A 22 -5.76 5.55 -0.06
CA LEU A 22 -5.41 4.75 -1.23
C LEU A 22 -4.02 4.13 -1.10
N VAL A 23 -3.93 2.84 -1.41
CA VAL A 23 -2.68 2.09 -1.65
C VAL A 23 -2.80 1.36 -2.99
N PHE A 24 -1.88 1.62 -3.92
CA PHE A 24 -1.99 1.17 -5.31
C PHE A 24 -0.65 1.26 -6.06
N ASN A 25 -0.63 0.81 -7.33
CA ASN A 25 0.54 0.85 -8.23
C ASN A 25 1.82 0.29 -7.59
N ALA A 26 1.73 -0.90 -7.01
CA ALA A 26 2.83 -1.53 -6.30
C ALA A 26 3.87 -2.15 -7.25
N ALA A 27 5.13 -2.14 -6.82
CA ALA A 27 6.23 -2.95 -7.32
C ALA A 27 6.63 -3.98 -6.25
N VAL A 28 7.29 -5.06 -6.67
CA VAL A 28 7.72 -6.16 -5.78
C VAL A 28 9.18 -6.47 -6.02
N PHE A 29 9.92 -6.72 -4.94
CA PHE A 29 11.31 -7.18 -5.04
C PHE A 29 11.63 -8.19 -3.93
N ALA A 30 12.63 -9.05 -4.18
CA ALA A 30 13.11 -10.02 -3.21
C ALA A 30 14.46 -9.56 -2.64
N ALA A 31 14.56 -9.48 -1.31
CA ALA A 31 15.77 -9.11 -0.60
C ALA A 31 15.76 -9.73 0.81
N ASN A 32 16.94 -10.10 1.33
CA ASN A 32 17.08 -10.66 2.68
C ASN A 32 16.14 -11.86 2.97
N ASN A 33 16.01 -12.76 1.99
CA ASN A 33 15.12 -13.93 2.05
C ASN A 33 13.64 -13.57 2.33
N ARG A 34 13.20 -12.38 1.91
CA ARG A 34 11.82 -11.89 2.02
C ARG A 34 11.38 -11.26 0.70
N VAL A 35 10.07 -11.33 0.44
CA VAL A 35 9.41 -10.55 -0.61
C VAL A 35 8.94 -9.25 0.01
N HIS A 36 9.25 -8.14 -0.65
CA HIS A 36 8.88 -6.79 -0.23
C HIS A 36 7.97 -6.17 -1.27
N ILE A 37 7.01 -5.37 -0.83
CA ILE A 37 6.09 -4.62 -1.67
C ILE A 37 6.36 -3.13 -1.49
N LEU A 38 6.80 -2.48 -2.55
CA LEU A 38 6.92 -1.03 -2.62
C LEU A 38 5.63 -0.48 -3.25
N TYR A 39 4.88 0.37 -2.55
CA TYR A 39 3.58 0.83 -3.05
C TYR A 39 3.42 2.34 -3.00
N ARG A 40 2.57 2.88 -3.88
CA ARG A 40 2.13 4.27 -3.82
C ARG A 40 0.99 4.40 -2.83
N ALA A 41 1.12 5.35 -1.92
CA ALA A 41 0.14 5.69 -0.90
C ALA A 41 -0.36 7.13 -1.10
N MET A 42 -1.64 7.37 -0.78
CA MET A 42 -2.23 8.71 -0.68
C MET A 42 -3.19 8.78 0.51
N GLY A 43 -3.08 9.86 1.27
CA GLY A 43 -4.04 10.23 2.31
C GLY A 43 -4.99 11.33 1.83
N ALA A 44 -5.59 12.04 2.79
CA ALA A 44 -6.58 13.09 2.51
C ALA A 44 -6.01 14.29 1.71
N ASP A 45 -4.69 14.48 1.72
CA ASP A 45 -4.01 15.56 1.00
C ASP A 45 -3.72 15.25 -0.48
N ASN A 46 -4.03 14.03 -0.94
CA ASN A 46 -3.76 13.54 -2.30
C ASN A 46 -2.27 13.59 -2.71
N ILE A 47 -1.35 13.75 -1.76
CA ILE A 47 0.09 13.72 -2.04
C ILE A 47 0.55 12.27 -2.13
N SER A 48 1.25 11.96 -3.22
CA SER A 48 1.79 10.61 -3.46
C SER A 48 3.03 10.37 -2.62
N ARG A 49 3.02 9.26 -1.89
CA ARG A 49 4.12 8.80 -1.05
C ARG A 49 4.45 7.34 -1.35
N ILE A 50 5.63 6.92 -0.93
CA ILE A 50 6.10 5.54 -1.09
C ILE A 50 6.09 4.85 0.27
N GLY A 51 5.39 3.72 0.34
CA GLY A 51 5.39 2.80 1.48
C GLY A 51 6.11 1.49 1.15
N LEU A 52 6.53 0.77 2.19
CA LEU A 52 7.18 -0.54 2.09
C LEU A 52 6.48 -1.52 3.05
N ALA A 53 6.17 -2.72 2.57
CA ALA A 53 5.59 -3.82 3.33
C ALA A 53 6.36 -5.13 3.07
#